data_AF-A0A8A2VD93-F1
#
_entry.id   AF-A0A8A2VD93-F1
#
_cell.length_a   1.000
_cell.length_b   1.000
_cell.length_c   1.000
_cell.angle_alpha   90.00
_cell.angle_beta   90.00
_cell.angle_gamma   90.00
#
_symmetry.space_group_name_H-M   'P 1'
#
loop_
_entity.id
_entity.type
_entity.pdbx_description
1 polymer ?
#
loop_
_entity_poly.entity_id
_entity_poly.type
_entity_poly.pdbx_seq_one_letter_code
_entity_poly.pdbx_strand_id
1 'polypeptide(L)'
;MGLGSTAKKIQGLSDRAEAMYKQVQKLQQRIIGLEEEMDETNDTVNRLDHQLTEQRALLLAIAEEHDLDGEQILADAAIDEAELEAEDGTESDDETTADAETSDATAE
;
A
#
# COMPACT_ATOMS: atom_id res chain seq x y z
N MET A 1 26.07 -18.74 -46.75
CA MET A 1 24.83 -18.38 -46.02
C MET A 1 25.17 -18.33 -44.53
N GLY A 2 25.76 -17.25 -44.01
CA GLY A 2 26.26 -17.26 -42.62
C GLY A 2 26.52 -15.89 -42.00
N LEU A 3 26.99 -14.90 -42.77
CA LEU A 3 27.24 -13.54 -42.25
C LEU A 3 25.96 -12.70 -42.08
N GLY A 4 24.96 -12.92 -42.94
CA GLY A 4 23.68 -12.18 -42.88
C GLY A 4 22.79 -12.57 -41.70
N SER A 5 22.87 -13.81 -41.21
CA SER A 5 22.10 -14.25 -40.03
C SER A 5 22.68 -13.69 -38.72
N THR A 6 24.01 -13.51 -38.63
CA THR A 6 24.66 -12.88 -37.48
C THR A 6 24.38 -11.37 -37.43
N ALA A 7 24.43 -10.68 -38.58
CA ALA A 7 24.04 -9.27 -38.66
C ALA A 7 22.57 -9.04 -38.24
N LYS A 8 21.66 -9.92 -38.67
CA LYS A 8 20.24 -9.86 -38.29
C LYS A 8 20.01 -10.12 -36.80
N LYS A 9 20.79 -11.01 -36.18
CA LYS A 9 20.75 -11.24 -34.72
C LYS A 9 21.26 -10.04 -33.92
N ILE A 10 22.32 -9.38 -34.40
CA ILE A 10 22.85 -8.16 -33.77
C ILE A 10 21.80 -7.04 -33.88
N GLN A 11 21.17 -6.88 -35.05
CA GLN A 11 20.09 -5.91 -35.22
C GLN A 11 18.91 -6.19 -34.28
N GLY A 12 18.44 -7.44 -34.21
CA GLY A 12 17.34 -7.80 -33.32
C GLY A 12 17.66 -7.65 -31.82
N LEU A 13 18.93 -7.83 -31.43
CA LEU A 13 19.39 -7.55 -30.07
C LEU A 13 19.34 -6.04 -29.78
N SER A 14 19.80 -5.21 -30.73
CA SER A 14 19.72 -3.75 -30.61
C SER A 14 18.27 -3.26 -30.52
N ASP A 15 17.38 -3.77 -31.38
CA ASP A 15 15.95 -3.40 -31.36
C ASP A 15 15.31 -3.78 -30.01
N ARG A 16 15.65 -4.95 -29.46
CA ARG A 16 15.17 -5.40 -28.14
C ARG A 16 15.75 -4.57 -27.00
N ALA A 17 17.04 -4.20 -27.09
CA ALA A 17 17.68 -3.33 -26.12
C ALA A 17 17.04 -1.94 -26.11
N GLU A 18 16.71 -1.38 -27.29
CA GLU A 18 16.00 -0.10 -27.41
C GLU A 18 14.59 -0.18 -26.80
N ALA A 19 13.86 -1.26 -27.07
CA ALA A 19 12.54 -1.47 -26.49
C ALA A 19 12.59 -1.59 -24.96
N MET A 20 13.57 -2.33 -24.42
CA MET A 20 13.80 -2.43 -22.98
C MET A 20 14.16 -1.08 -22.38
N TYR A 21 15.05 -0.31 -23.01
CA TYR A 21 15.40 1.03 -22.56
C TYR A 21 14.18 1.93 -22.46
N LYS A 22 13.34 1.96 -23.51
CA LYS A 22 12.08 2.71 -23.51
C LYS A 22 11.12 2.27 -22.40
N GLN A 23 11.08 0.97 -22.10
CA GLN A 23 10.24 0.43 -21.02
C GLN A 23 10.73 0.84 -19.64
N VAL A 24 12.05 0.81 -19.40
CA VAL A 24 12.66 1.27 -18.15
C VAL A 24 12.44 2.77 -17.95
N GLN A 25 12.56 3.57 -19.00
CA GLN A 25 12.29 5.01 -18.93
C GLN A 25 10.83 5.31 -18.56
N LYS A 26 9.86 4.59 -19.14
CA LYS A 26 8.45 4.71 -18.76
C LYS A 26 8.18 4.29 -17.32
N LEU A 27 8.84 3.22 -16.87
CA LEU A 27 8.72 2.74 -15.49
C LEU A 27 9.29 3.78 -14.52
N GLN A 28 10.46 4.35 -14.82
CA GLN A 28 11.05 5.43 -14.03
C GLN A 28 10.09 6.62 -13.93
N GLN A 29 9.51 7.07 -15.05
CA GLN A 29 8.56 8.18 -15.03
C GLN A 29 7.32 7.87 -14.18
N ARG A 30 6.83 6.63 -14.24
CA ARG A 30 5.68 6.20 -13.42
C ARG A 30 6.02 6.16 -11.94
N ILE A 31 7.22 5.73 -11.58
CA ILE A 31 7.68 5.71 -10.19
C ILE A 31 7.78 7.13 -9.65
N ILE A 32 8.39 8.05 -10.40
CA ILE A 32 8.49 9.46 -10.00
C ILE A 32 7.09 10.06 -9.79
N GLY A 33 6.15 9.81 -10.71
CA GLY A 33 4.78 10.29 -10.56
C GLY A 33 4.06 9.69 -9.35
N LEU A 34 4.30 8.41 -9.04
CA LEU A 34 3.75 7.77 -7.86
C LEU A 34 4.34 8.35 -6.56
N GLU A 35 5.65 8.62 -6.54
CA GLU A 35 6.32 9.25 -5.40
C GLU A 35 5.73 10.65 -5.13
N GLU A 36 5.55 11.46 -6.17
CA GLU A 36 4.91 12.79 -6.07
C GLU A 36 3.47 12.68 -5.54
N GLU A 37 2.65 11.76 -6.07
CA GLU A 37 1.28 11.53 -5.59
C GLU A 37 1.23 11.04 -4.14
N MET A 38 2.20 10.22 -3.72
CA MET A 38 2.31 9.75 -2.34
C MET A 38 2.68 10.88 -1.38
N ASP A 39 3.60 11.77 -1.76
CA ASP A 39 3.95 12.95 -0.98
C ASP A 39 2.73 13.89 -0.81
N GLU A 40 1.99 14.16 -1.88
CA GLU A 40 0.76 14.95 -1.82
C GLU A 40 -0.32 14.31 -0.94
N THR A 41 -0.44 12.98 -1.00
CA THR A 41 -1.36 12.22 -0.15
C THR A 41 -0.93 12.30 1.30
N ASN A 42 0.37 12.19 1.60
CA ASN A 42 0.90 12.32 2.96
C ASN A 42 0.59 13.70 3.54
N ASP A 43 0.83 14.77 2.77
CA ASP A 43 0.51 16.14 3.17
C ASP A 43 -0.98 16.33 3.45
N THR A 44 -1.83 15.71 2.63
CA THR A 44 -3.28 15.74 2.82
C THR A 44 -3.69 15.01 4.10
N VAL A 45 -3.14 13.81 4.34
CA VAL A 45 -3.40 13.03 5.55
C VAL A 45 -2.95 13.79 6.81
N ASN A 46 -1.75 14.38 6.80
CA ASN A 46 -1.24 15.16 7.93
C ASN A 46 -2.15 16.35 8.26
N ARG A 47 -2.68 17.02 7.22
CA ARG A 47 -3.63 18.13 7.39
C ARG A 47 -4.95 17.64 7.99
N LEU A 48 -5.46 16.50 7.52
CA LEU A 48 -6.70 15.92 8.02
C LEU A 48 -6.55 15.47 9.48
N ASP A 49 -5.44 14.84 9.84
CA ASP A 49 -5.15 14.42 11.22
C ASP A 49 -5.15 15.63 12.18
N HIS A 50 -4.52 16.73 11.75
CA HIS A 50 -4.53 17.97 12.51
C HIS A 50 -5.95 18.53 12.69
N GLN A 51 -6.73 18.62 11.61
CA GLN A 51 -8.11 19.11 11.65
C GLN A 51 -9.02 18.22 12.51
N LEU A 52 -8.87 16.89 12.43
CA LEU A 52 -9.63 15.95 13.25
C LEU A 52 -9.30 16.09 14.73
N THR A 53 -8.03 16.31 15.06
CA THR A 53 -7.60 16.57 16.44
C THR A 53 -8.23 17.86 16.99
N GLU A 54 -8.24 18.94 16.19
CA GLU A 54 -8.90 20.20 16.57
C GLU A 54 -10.41 20.02 16.74
N GLN A 55 -11.06 19.30 15.83
CA GLN A 55 -12.49 19.00 15.91
C GLN A 55 -12.83 18.15 17.14
N ARG A 56 -12.02 17.13 17.46
CA ARG A 56 -12.19 16.33 18.68
C ARG A 56 -12.08 17.21 19.91
N ALA A 57 -11.08 18.08 19.98
CA ALA A 57 -10.92 19.00 21.10
C ALA A 57 -12.13 19.94 21.27
N LEU A 58 -12.67 20.46 20.15
CA LEU A 58 -13.87 21.28 20.16
C LEU A 58 -15.10 20.51 20.64
N LEU A 59 -15.31 19.27 20.16
CA LEU A 59 -16.43 18.43 20.58
C LEU A 59 -16.36 18.07 22.07
N LEU A 60 -15.16 17.80 22.59
CA LEU A 60 -14.95 17.57 24.03
C LEU A 60 -15.28 18.82 24.86
N ALA A 61 -14.88 20.00 24.41
CA ALA A 61 -15.23 21.26 25.07
C ALA A 61 -16.74 21.51 25.09
N ILE A 62 -17.44 21.19 23.99
CA ILE A 62 -18.91 21.28 23.91
C ILE A 62 -19.56 20.24 24.84
N ALA A 63 -19.05 19.02 24.88
CA ALA A 63 -19.56 17.97 25.78
C ALA A 63 -19.45 18.39 27.25
N GLU A 64 -18.32 18.99 27.64
CA GLU A 64 -18.11 19.53 28.99
C GLU A 64 -19.11 20.64 29.33
N GLU A 65 -19.44 21.54 28.38
CA GLU A 65 -20.46 22.58 28.57
C GLU A 65 -21.88 22.00 28.81
N HIS A 66 -22.14 20.80 28.27
CA HIS A 66 -23.41 20.09 28.41
C HIS A 66 -23.43 19.04 29.54
N ASP A 67 -22.42 19.04 30.42
CA ASP A 67 -22.26 18.06 31.51
C ASP A 67 -22.21 16.59 31.00
N LEU A 68 -21.66 16.38 29.79
CA LEU A 68 -21.44 15.07 29.19
C LEU A 68 -19.99 14.64 29.36
N ASP A 69 -19.76 13.38 29.74
CA ASP A 69 -18.42 12.78 29.72
C ASP A 69 -18.04 12.36 28.29
N GLY A 70 -17.48 13.31 27.55
CA GLY A 70 -17.06 13.08 26.16
C GLY A 70 -15.97 12.02 26.01
N GLU A 71 -15.11 11.82 27.02
CA GLU A 71 -14.06 10.80 26.94
C GLU A 71 -14.64 9.40 27.14
N GLN A 72 -15.62 9.25 28.03
CA GLN A 72 -16.37 8.00 28.15
C GLN A 72 -17.11 7.66 26.84
N ILE A 73 -17.79 8.63 26.23
CA ILE A 73 -18.52 8.41 24.96
C ILE A 73 -17.57 7.95 23.84
N LEU A 74 -16.37 8.52 23.75
CA LEU A 74 -15.38 8.12 22.76
C LEU A 74 -14.81 6.73 23.03
N ALA A 75 -14.63 6.36 24.31
CA ALA A 75 -14.19 5.02 24.69
C ALA A 75 -15.25 3.96 24.34
N ASP A 76 -16.52 4.23 24.64
CA ASP A 76 -17.64 3.35 24.32
C ASP A 76 -17.74 3.15 22.78
N ALA A 77 -17.64 4.24 22.00
CA ALA A 77 -17.66 4.17 20.54
C ALA A 77 -16.48 3.35 19.96
N ALA A 78 -15.29 3.42 20.57
CA ALA A 78 -14.14 2.64 20.14
C ALA A 78 -14.30 1.13 20.44
N ILE A 79 -15.03 0.78 21.51
CA ILE A 79 -15.40 -0.60 21.81
C ILE A 79 -16.40 -1.11 20.79
N ASP A 80 -17.47 -0.35 20.52
CA ASP A 80 -18.49 -0.71 19.54
C ASP A 80 -17.87 -0.99 18.15
N GLU A 81 -16.93 -0.15 17.70
CA GLU A 81 -16.21 -0.36 16.44
C GLU A 81 -15.39 -1.66 16.46
N ALA A 82 -14.63 -1.91 17.54
CA ALA A 82 -13.82 -3.11 17.67
C ALA A 82 -14.66 -4.40 17.74
N GLU A 83 -15.84 -4.33 18.35
CA GLU A 83 -16.79 -5.44 18.38
C GLU A 83 -17.36 -5.73 16.98
N LEU A 84 -17.71 -4.69 16.21
CA LEU A 84 -18.15 -4.85 14.81
C LEU A 84 -17.08 -5.49 13.92
N GLU A 85 -15.82 -5.05 14.05
CA GLU A 85 -14.69 -5.65 13.30
C GLU A 85 -14.47 -7.13 13.67
N ALA A 86 -14.64 -7.48 14.95
CA ALA A 86 -14.50 -8.86 15.43
C ALA A 86 -15.64 -9.77 14.94
N GLU A 87 -16.87 -9.24 14.83
CA GLU A 87 -18.02 -9.99 14.30
C GLU A 87 -17.91 -10.25 12.79
N ASP A 88 -17.42 -9.28 12.02
CA ASP A 88 -17.22 -9.40 10.56
C ASP A 88 -16.00 -10.27 10.19
N GLY A 89 -15.08 -10.48 11.13
CA GLY A 89 -13.87 -11.31 10.98
C GLY A 89 -14.08 -12.83 11.05
N THR A 90 -15.31 -13.33 11.18
CA THR A 90 -15.58 -14.77 11.38
C THR A 90 -15.82 -15.56 10.07
N GLU A 91 -15.72 -14.95 8.88
CA GLU A 91 -15.86 -15.63 7.57
C GLU A 91 -14.60 -15.56 6.66
N SER A 92 -13.41 -15.87 7.17
CA SER A 92 -12.28 -16.32 6.31
C SER A 92 -11.11 -16.87 7.11
N ASP A 93 -11.32 -18.03 7.73
CA ASP A 93 -10.21 -18.89 8.14
C ASP A 93 -10.56 -20.33 7.72
N ASP A 94 -10.36 -20.62 6.42
CA ASP A 94 -10.31 -22.00 5.93
C ASP A 94 -9.20 -22.17 4.88
N GLU A 95 -8.18 -22.92 5.30
CA GLU A 95 -7.15 -23.64 4.55
C GLU A 95 -6.32 -22.90 3.47
N THR A 96 -5.07 -22.54 3.81
CA THR A 96 -3.90 -23.10 3.08
C THR A 96 -2.60 -23.05 3.91
N THR A 97 -2.48 -23.90 4.94
CA THR A 97 -1.16 -24.34 5.44
C THR A 97 -0.74 -25.59 4.67
N ALA A 98 -0.29 -25.41 3.43
CA ALA A 98 0.41 -26.45 2.68
C ALA A 98 1.92 -26.20 2.77
N ASP A 99 2.48 -26.85 3.78
CA ASP A 99 3.89 -27.20 3.92
C ASP A 99 4.56 -27.55 2.58
N ALA A 100 5.67 -26.88 2.28
CA ALA A 100 6.59 -27.27 1.23
C ALA A 100 8.03 -26.98 1.66
N GLU A 101 8.48 -27.69 2.70
CA GLU A 101 9.90 -28.04 2.82
C GLU A 101 10.33 -28.77 1.55
N THR A 102 11.13 -28.13 0.70
CA THR A 102 11.90 -28.82 -0.34
C THR A 102 13.37 -28.40 -0.26
N SER A 103 14.03 -29.04 0.70
CA SER A 103 15.39 -29.59 0.64
C SER A 103 16.42 -28.92 -0.27
N ASP A 104 17.25 -28.12 0.39
CA ASP A 104 18.69 -28.06 0.15
C ASP A 104 19.28 -29.49 0.12
N ALA A 105 19.78 -29.93 -1.04
CA ALA A 105 20.86 -30.92 -1.20
C ALA A 105 21.02 -31.36 -2.67
N THR A 106 21.99 -30.80 -3.40
CA THR A 106 23.00 -31.63 -4.10
C THR A 106 24.16 -30.76 -4.58
N ALA A 107 25.27 -30.85 -3.84
CA ALA A 107 26.60 -30.64 -4.35
C ALA A 107 27.18 -32.01 -4.69
N GLU A 108 27.42 -32.28 -5.98
CA GLU A 108 28.50 -33.14 -6.49
C GLU A 108 28.77 -32.79 -7.96
#